data_AF-A0A966V611-F1
#
_entry.id   AF-A0A966V611-F1
#
_cell.length_a   1.000
_cell.length_b   1.000
_cell.length_c   1.000
_cell.angle_alpha   90.00
_cell.angle_beta   90.00
_cell.angle_gamma   90.00
#
_symmetry.space_group_name_H-M   'P 1'
#
loop_
_entity.id
_entity.type
_entity.pdbx_description
1 polymer ?
#
loop_
_entity_poly.entity_id
_entity_poly.type
_entity_poly.pdbx_seq_one_letter_code
_entity_poly.pdbx_strand_id
1 'polypeptide(L)'
;MTILWSDDLQDTITFVRKRQNGSNGNTNMYISPNIGIKMYKPTVLYVNTKYIVFKFEKKDHLTLCLLLRKISDNLKAKLHSTFYDLKEKHIYDIISETDDDFTIRCNIPGTTGKYFVKTNDHSMFRLPRVSAVYNNVVIEFRNYWEQNGKVGMNSELKYVQYDI
;
A
#
# COMPACT_ATOMS: atom_id res chain seq x y z
N MET A 1 -16.08 11.39 0.21
CA MET A 1 -15.39 11.55 1.51
C MET A 1 -13.94 11.89 1.21
N THR A 2 -13.53 13.12 1.46
CA THR A 2 -12.17 13.61 1.24
C THR A 2 -11.36 13.33 2.50
N ILE A 3 -10.33 12.49 2.42
CA ILE A 3 -9.38 12.32 3.51
C ILE A 3 -8.35 13.44 3.37
N LEU A 4 -8.33 14.37 4.32
CA LEU A 4 -7.28 15.39 4.42
C LEU A 4 -6.07 14.75 5.10
N TRP A 5 -4.99 14.56 4.35
CA TRP A 5 -3.67 14.38 4.94
C TRP A 5 -3.26 15.74 5.53
N SER A 6 -3.42 15.93 6.84
CA SER A 6 -2.99 17.14 7.53
C SER A 6 -1.50 17.08 7.86
N ASP A 7 -0.86 18.24 7.94
CA ASP A 7 0.55 18.35 8.34
C ASP A 7 0.78 17.73 9.75
N ASP A 8 -0.21 17.88 10.65
CA ASP A 8 -0.19 17.25 11.98
C ASP A 8 -0.05 15.72 11.91
N LEU A 9 -0.69 15.07 10.92
CA LEU A 9 -0.58 13.62 10.74
C LEU A 9 0.84 13.23 10.32
N GLN A 10 1.49 14.06 9.50
CA GLN A 10 2.84 13.81 8.99
C GLN A 10 3.89 13.85 10.10
N ASP A 11 3.71 14.70 11.10
CA ASP A 11 4.64 14.81 12.23
C ASP A 11 4.54 13.63 13.20
N THR A 12 3.37 12.97 13.28
CA THR A 12 3.21 11.75 14.09
C THR A 12 3.83 10.51 13.46
N ILE A 13 4.10 10.53 12.15
CA ILE A 13 4.67 9.37 11.45
C ILE A 13 6.17 9.28 11.70
N THR A 14 6.59 8.11 12.19
CA THR A 14 7.98 7.74 12.42
C THR A 14 8.34 6.48 11.63
N PHE A 15 9.64 6.31 11.35
CA PHE A 15 10.16 5.10 10.72
C PHE A 15 11.08 4.34 11.65
N VAL A 16 10.84 3.04 11.79
CA VAL A 16 11.70 2.12 12.56
C VAL A 16 12.46 1.22 11.60
N ARG A 17 13.79 1.35 11.57
CA ARG A 17 14.66 0.54 10.71
C ARG A 17 14.99 -0.79 11.37
N LYS A 18 14.77 -1.89 10.65
CA LYS A 18 15.15 -3.25 11.05
C LYS A 18 15.94 -3.91 9.91
N ARG A 19 17.21 -4.23 10.19
CA ARG A 19 18.06 -5.00 9.28
C ARG A 19 17.58 -6.46 9.24
N GLN A 20 17.58 -7.07 8.06
CA GLN A 20 17.31 -8.50 7.94
C GLN A 20 18.60 -9.29 8.20
N ASN A 21 18.52 -10.30 9.06
CA ASN A 21 19.65 -11.18 9.35
C ASN A 21 19.97 -12.03 8.11
N GLY A 22 21.26 -12.11 7.74
CA GLY A 22 21.74 -12.97 6.65
C GLY A 22 21.67 -12.38 5.24
N SER A 23 21.23 -11.13 5.08
CA SER A 23 21.20 -10.42 3.79
C SER A 23 22.12 -9.21 3.83
N ASN A 24 23.13 -9.17 2.95
CA ASN A 24 23.98 -7.99 2.77
C ASN A 24 23.15 -6.85 2.14
N GLY A 25 22.69 -5.92 2.97
CA GLY A 25 22.05 -4.68 2.54
C GLY A 25 20.52 -4.64 2.61
N ASN A 26 19.82 -5.77 2.78
CA ASN A 26 18.35 -5.71 2.86
C ASN A 26 17.88 -5.18 4.21
N THR A 27 17.04 -4.16 4.15
CA THR A 27 16.54 -3.46 5.33
C THR A 27 15.06 -3.18 5.18
N ASN A 28 14.29 -3.33 6.27
CA ASN A 28 12.91 -2.89 6.32
C ASN A 28 12.78 -1.65 7.20
N MET A 29 12.00 -0.67 6.76
CA MET A 29 11.75 0.59 7.44
C MET A 29 10.24 0.69 7.69
N TYR A 30 9.84 0.30 8.90
CA TYR A 30 8.43 0.18 9.29
C TYR A 30 7.85 1.54 9.61
N ILE A 31 6.64 1.79 9.12
CA ILE A 31 5.88 3.02 9.37
C ILE A 31 5.16 2.86 10.72
N SER A 32 5.25 3.86 11.59
CA SER A 32 4.54 3.88 12.87
C SER A 32 3.93 5.28 13.13
N PRO A 33 2.61 5.39 13.31
CA PRO A 33 1.60 4.32 13.19
C PRO A 33 1.41 3.85 11.74
N ASN A 34 0.84 2.65 11.54
CA ASN A 34 0.46 2.20 10.19
C ASN A 34 -0.61 3.12 9.60
N ILE A 35 -0.56 3.33 8.29
CA ILE A 35 -1.52 4.18 7.56
C ILE A 35 -2.49 3.27 6.82
N GLY A 36 -3.78 3.32 7.20
CA GLY A 36 -4.85 2.58 6.53
C GLY A 36 -5.72 3.49 5.67
N ILE A 37 -5.98 3.09 4.43
CA ILE A 37 -6.84 3.83 3.49
C ILE A 37 -7.97 2.92 3.02
N LYS A 38 -9.21 3.41 3.16
CA LYS A 38 -10.39 2.79 2.56
C LYS A 38 -10.59 3.31 1.14
N MET A 39 -10.62 2.41 0.16
CA MET A 39 -10.77 2.71 -1.26
C MET A 39 -12.03 2.05 -1.81
N TYR A 40 -12.80 2.80 -2.59
CA TYR A 40 -14.10 2.36 -3.12
C TYR A 40 -13.96 1.91 -4.57
N LYS A 41 -14.79 0.93 -4.96
CA LYS A 41 -14.88 0.42 -6.33
C LYS A 41 -13.54 0.01 -6.99
N PRO A 42 -12.57 -0.60 -6.27
CA PRO A 42 -11.39 -1.14 -6.95
C PRO A 42 -11.77 -2.32 -7.84
N THR A 43 -11.17 -2.38 -9.03
CA THR A 43 -11.27 -3.54 -9.92
C THR A 43 -10.03 -4.43 -9.75
N VAL A 44 -10.21 -5.73 -9.62
CA VAL A 44 -9.08 -6.68 -9.53
C VAL A 44 -8.42 -6.82 -10.89
N LEU A 45 -7.22 -6.25 -11.05
CA LEU A 45 -6.44 -6.37 -12.28
C LEU A 45 -5.67 -7.70 -12.34
N TYR A 46 -5.11 -8.10 -11.20
CA TYR A 46 -4.32 -9.32 -11.08
C TYR A 46 -4.40 -9.87 -9.66
N VAL A 47 -4.37 -11.20 -9.50
CA VAL A 47 -4.36 -11.84 -8.20
C VAL A 47 -3.61 -13.18 -8.26
N ASN A 48 -2.85 -13.48 -7.20
CA ASN A 48 -2.31 -14.80 -6.93
C ASN A 48 -2.35 -15.09 -5.42
N THR A 49 -1.62 -16.12 -4.98
CA THR A 49 -1.61 -16.57 -3.57
C THR A 49 -0.84 -15.65 -2.62
N LYS A 50 -0.13 -14.63 -3.12
CA LYS A 50 0.74 -13.74 -2.33
C LYS A 50 0.30 -12.28 -2.37
N TYR A 51 -0.27 -11.83 -3.50
CA TYR A 51 -0.69 -10.44 -3.64
C TYR A 51 -1.87 -10.29 -4.61
N ILE A 52 -2.54 -9.16 -4.47
CA ILE A 52 -3.59 -8.67 -5.36
C ILE A 52 -3.20 -7.28 -5.88
N VAL A 53 -3.59 -6.97 -7.11
CA VAL A 53 -3.41 -5.66 -7.73
C VAL A 53 -4.78 -5.10 -8.04
N PHE A 54 -5.08 -3.93 -7.48
CA PHE A 54 -6.29 -3.19 -7.77
C PHE A 54 -6.01 -2.12 -8.82
N LYS A 55 -6.89 -2.02 -9.81
CA LYS A 55 -6.94 -0.96 -10.81
C LYS A 55 -8.08 0.00 -10.47
N PHE A 56 -7.83 1.27 -10.73
CA PHE A 56 -8.80 2.36 -10.68
C PHE A 56 -8.70 3.18 -11.95
N GLU A 57 -9.84 3.52 -12.55
CA GLU A 57 -9.89 4.47 -13.66
C GLU A 57 -9.78 5.90 -13.11
N LYS A 58 -8.87 6.70 -13.65
CA LYS A 58 -8.60 8.07 -13.18
C LYS A 58 -9.80 8.97 -13.35
N LYS A 59 -10.59 8.78 -14.42
CA LYS A 59 -11.81 9.57 -14.69
C LYS A 59 -12.78 9.55 -13.49
N ASP A 60 -12.86 8.41 -12.79
CA ASP A 60 -13.78 8.21 -11.66
C ASP A 60 -13.10 8.39 -10.30
N HIS A 61 -11.76 8.29 -10.24
CA HIS A 61 -11.00 8.21 -9.00
C HIS A 61 -9.83 9.23 -8.94
N LEU A 62 -9.89 10.34 -9.67
CA LEU A 62 -8.83 11.34 -9.74
C LEU A 62 -8.41 11.85 -8.35
N THR A 63 -9.38 12.15 -7.49
CA THR A 63 -9.11 12.62 -6.12
C THR A 63 -8.33 11.59 -5.30
N LEU A 64 -8.64 10.29 -5.45
CA LEU A 64 -7.89 9.23 -4.79
C LEU A 64 -6.47 9.13 -5.37
N CYS A 65 -6.31 9.24 -6.69
CA CYS A 65 -5.01 9.27 -7.34
C CYS A 65 -4.13 10.40 -6.80
N LEU A 66 -4.67 11.63 -6.73
CA LEU A 66 -3.95 12.80 -6.21
C LEU A 66 -3.60 12.65 -4.73
N LEU A 67 -4.52 12.09 -3.93
CA LEU A 67 -4.26 11.80 -2.52
C LEU A 67 -3.11 10.81 -2.37
N LEU A 68 -3.12 9.70 -3.13
CA LEU A 68 -2.06 8.68 -3.04
C LEU A 68 -0.70 9.20 -3.51
N ARG A 69 -0.66 10.08 -4.51
CA ARG A 69 0.57 10.82 -4.89
C ARG A 69 1.09 11.66 -3.73
N LYS A 70 0.22 12.49 -3.13
CA LYS A 70 0.59 13.35 -2.01
C LYS A 70 1.13 12.54 -0.82
N ILE A 71 0.50 11.40 -0.52
CA ILE A 71 0.98 10.47 0.52
C ILE A 71 2.34 9.88 0.15
N SER A 72 2.52 9.44 -1.11
CA SER A 72 3.79 8.93 -1.63
C SER A 72 4.91 9.95 -1.43
N ASP A 73 4.70 11.19 -1.88
CA ASP A 73 5.69 12.27 -1.80
C ASP A 73 6.05 12.60 -0.34
N ASN A 74 5.04 12.74 0.52
CA ASN A 74 5.23 13.08 1.92
C ASN A 74 5.99 11.98 2.67
N LEU A 75 5.64 10.70 2.44
CA LEU A 75 6.34 9.57 3.05
C LEU A 75 7.78 9.45 2.53
N LYS A 76 8.01 9.64 1.23
CA LYS A 76 9.36 9.67 0.64
C LYS A 76 10.21 10.79 1.23
N ALA A 77 9.67 12.00 1.33
CA ALA A 77 10.38 13.14 1.94
C ALA A 77 10.74 12.85 3.40
N LYS A 78 9.80 12.33 4.19
CA LYS A 78 10.05 11.94 5.59
C LYS A 78 11.09 10.83 5.67
N LEU A 79 11.04 9.82 4.80
CA LEU A 79 12.01 8.73 4.75
C LEU A 79 13.42 9.25 4.47
N HIS A 80 13.59 10.14 3.48
CA HIS A 80 14.89 10.76 3.17
C HIS A 80 15.42 11.65 4.29
N SER A 81 14.54 12.39 4.97
CA SER A 81 14.94 13.21 6.13
C SER A 81 15.37 12.35 7.32
N THR A 82 14.79 11.16 7.47
CA THR A 82 15.09 10.23 8.57
C THR A 82 16.35 9.41 8.29
N PHE A 83 16.57 9.05 7.02
CA PHE A 83 17.62 8.13 6.60
C PHE A 83 18.43 8.70 5.45
N TYR A 84 19.54 9.35 5.80
CA TYR A 84 20.41 10.03 4.84
C TYR A 84 20.96 9.10 3.75
N ASP A 85 21.22 7.84 4.09
CA ASP A 85 21.75 6.82 3.18
C ASP A 85 20.78 6.40 2.05
N LEU A 86 19.51 6.85 2.11
CA LEU A 86 18.52 6.57 1.07
C LEU A 86 18.39 7.69 0.05
N LYS A 87 19.03 8.86 0.24
CA LYS A 87 18.90 10.03 -0.64
C LYS A 87 19.18 9.74 -2.11
N GLU A 88 20.19 8.92 -2.38
CA GLU A 88 20.59 8.56 -3.74
C GLU A 88 19.85 7.33 -4.29
N LYS A 89 18.95 6.72 -3.51
CA LYS A 89 18.25 5.49 -3.90
C LYS A 89 16.95 5.82 -4.61
N HIS A 90 16.65 5.04 -5.65
CA HIS A 90 15.35 5.12 -6.30
C HIS A 90 14.27 4.52 -5.40
N ILE A 91 13.29 5.35 -5.02
CA ILE A 91 12.13 4.94 -4.23
C ILE A 91 10.91 4.87 -5.14
N TYR A 92 10.36 3.66 -5.31
CA TYR A 92 9.14 3.44 -6.07
C TYR A 92 7.95 4.17 -5.44
N ASP A 93 7.05 4.65 -6.29
CA ASP A 93 5.76 5.19 -5.87
C ASP A 93 4.84 4.13 -5.28
N ILE A 94 3.90 4.61 -4.46
CA ILE A 94 2.83 3.79 -3.88
C ILE A 94 1.94 3.19 -4.98
N ILE A 95 1.73 3.94 -6.05
CA ILE A 95 0.90 3.57 -7.20
C ILE A 95 1.74 3.51 -8.47
N SER A 96 1.30 2.68 -9.41
CA SER A 96 1.79 2.68 -10.78
C SER A 96 0.71 3.25 -11.69
N GLU A 97 1.08 4.20 -12.54
CA GLU A 97 0.13 5.01 -13.31
C GLU A 97 0.32 4.85 -14.81
N THR A 98 -0.79 4.90 -15.53
CA THR A 98 -0.86 5.14 -16.98
C THR A 98 -1.67 6.40 -17.24
N ASP A 99 -1.93 6.77 -18.49
CA ASP A 99 -2.72 7.97 -18.79
C ASP A 99 -4.15 7.86 -18.23
N ASP A 100 -4.78 6.69 -18.37
CA ASP A 100 -6.19 6.47 -18.01
C ASP A 100 -6.40 5.87 -16.62
N ASP A 101 -5.41 5.16 -16.09
CA ASP A 101 -5.57 4.32 -14.90
C ASP A 101 -4.44 4.53 -13.87
N PHE A 102 -4.69 4.08 -12.66
CA PHE A 102 -3.64 3.79 -11.69
C PHE A 102 -3.89 2.48 -10.97
N THR A 103 -2.81 1.88 -10.48
CA THR A 103 -2.83 0.58 -9.83
C THR A 103 -2.10 0.62 -8.50
N ILE A 104 -2.59 -0.19 -7.56
CA ILE A 104 -1.92 -0.42 -6.28
C ILE A 104 -1.80 -1.92 -6.03
N ARG A 105 -0.60 -2.36 -5.68
CA ARG A 105 -0.30 -3.74 -5.33
C ARG A 105 -0.33 -3.91 -3.81
N CYS A 106 -1.04 -4.93 -3.35
CA CYS A 106 -1.19 -5.24 -1.93
C CYS A 106 -0.90 -6.70 -1.66
N ASN A 107 -0.10 -6.96 -0.63
CA ASN A 107 0.09 -8.30 -0.12
C ASN A 107 -1.22 -8.80 0.50
N ILE A 108 -1.46 -10.10 0.35
CA ILE A 108 -2.52 -10.82 1.03
C ILE A 108 -1.88 -11.82 1.99
N PRO A 109 -2.58 -12.26 3.04
CA PRO A 109 -2.02 -13.22 3.97
C PRO A 109 -1.74 -14.54 3.26
N GLY A 110 -0.52 -15.06 3.44
CA GLY A 110 -0.18 -16.42 3.02
C GLY A 110 -0.88 -17.46 3.89
N THR A 111 -0.69 -18.74 3.57
CA THR A 111 -1.29 -19.88 4.29
C THR A 111 -0.93 -19.93 5.79
N THR A 112 0.18 -19.32 6.19
CA THR A 112 0.64 -19.19 7.59
C THR A 112 0.65 -17.74 8.09
N GLY A 113 -0.16 -16.88 7.45
CA GLY A 113 -0.16 -15.43 7.68
C GLY A 113 -0.44 -15.04 9.13
N LYS A 114 0.30 -14.05 9.64
CA LYS A 114 0.10 -13.46 10.98
C LYS A 114 -1.12 -12.54 11.07
N TYR A 115 -1.84 -12.35 9.96
CA TYR A 115 -3.06 -11.55 9.89
C TYR A 115 -4.04 -12.19 8.90
N PHE A 116 -5.29 -11.74 8.94
CA PHE A 116 -6.34 -12.15 8.02
C PHE A 116 -6.98 -10.93 7.36
N VAL A 117 -7.53 -11.13 6.16
CA VAL A 117 -8.37 -10.12 5.50
C VAL A 117 -9.78 -10.25 6.08
N LYS A 118 -10.27 -9.17 6.68
CA LYS A 118 -11.65 -9.10 7.16
C LYS A 118 -12.62 -8.96 5.98
N THR A 119 -13.78 -9.58 6.07
CA THR A 119 -14.87 -9.47 5.11
C THR A 119 -16.06 -8.80 5.78
N ASN A 120 -16.91 -8.12 5.00
CA ASN A 120 -18.11 -7.47 5.53
C ASN A 120 -19.16 -8.45 6.07
N ASP A 121 -19.18 -9.66 5.55
CA ASP A 121 -20.10 -10.74 5.92
C ASP A 121 -19.51 -11.71 6.96
N HIS A 122 -18.32 -11.40 7.49
CA HIS A 122 -17.55 -12.25 8.40
C HIS A 122 -17.15 -13.63 7.83
N SER A 123 -17.29 -13.84 6.52
CA SER A 123 -16.83 -15.05 5.85
C SER A 123 -15.29 -15.10 5.74
N MET A 124 -14.74 -16.27 5.43
CA MET A 124 -13.33 -16.40 5.10
C MET A 124 -13.02 -15.68 3.77
N PHE A 125 -12.01 -14.81 3.75
CA PHE A 125 -11.54 -14.21 2.52
C PHE A 125 -11.09 -15.27 1.51
N ARG A 126 -11.59 -15.16 0.28
CA ARG A 126 -11.21 -16.01 -0.85
C ARG A 126 -10.62 -15.14 -1.95
N LEU A 127 -9.69 -15.72 -2.71
CA LEU A 127 -9.12 -15.03 -3.86
C LEU A 127 -10.26 -14.72 -4.86
N PRO A 128 -10.43 -13.44 -5.24
CA PRO A 128 -11.41 -13.07 -6.24
C PRO A 128 -11.00 -13.55 -7.63
N ARG A 129 -11.92 -13.46 -8.58
CA ARG A 129 -11.58 -13.54 -10.01
C ARG A 129 -10.98 -12.21 -10.47
N VAL A 130 -10.15 -12.26 -11.50
CA VAL A 130 -9.75 -11.05 -12.24
C VAL A 130 -11.00 -10.37 -12.79
N SER A 131 -10.98 -9.04 -12.81
CA SER A 131 -12.11 -8.14 -13.13
C SER A 131 -13.25 -8.10 -12.11
N ALA A 132 -13.14 -8.82 -10.98
CA ALA A 132 -14.08 -8.60 -9.87
C ALA A 132 -13.97 -7.16 -9.36
N VAL A 133 -15.10 -6.56 -9.00
CA VAL A 133 -15.17 -5.23 -8.42
C VAL A 133 -15.63 -5.37 -6.98
N TYR A 134 -14.91 -4.73 -6.05
CA TYR A 134 -15.34 -4.66 -4.65
C TYR A 134 -16.09 -3.37 -4.39
N ASN A 135 -17.03 -3.37 -3.44
CA ASN A 135 -17.67 -2.15 -2.96
C ASN A 135 -16.64 -1.22 -2.33
N ASN A 136 -15.81 -1.76 -1.43
CA ASN A 136 -14.61 -1.11 -0.95
C ASN A 136 -13.59 -2.11 -0.39
N VAL A 137 -12.36 -1.64 -0.23
CA VAL A 137 -11.26 -2.35 0.42
C VAL A 137 -10.56 -1.43 1.40
N VAL A 138 -9.91 -1.99 2.42
CA VAL A 138 -8.97 -1.24 3.27
C VAL A 138 -7.58 -1.80 3.07
N ILE A 139 -6.64 -0.92 2.72
CA ILE A 139 -5.23 -1.25 2.52
C ILE A 139 -4.40 -0.50 3.55
N GLU A 140 -3.46 -1.18 4.19
CA GLU A 140 -2.49 -0.58 5.10
C GLU A 140 -1.10 -0.50 4.49
N PHE A 141 -0.45 0.64 4.60
CA PHE A 141 0.97 0.82 4.31
C PHE A 141 1.80 0.42 5.52
N ARG A 142 2.66 -0.58 5.35
CA ARG A 142 3.36 -1.25 6.46
C ARG A 142 4.79 -0.77 6.61
N ASN A 143 5.55 -0.86 5.52
CA ASN A 143 6.97 -0.56 5.55
C ASN A 143 7.51 -0.27 4.15
N TYR A 144 8.64 0.41 4.10
CA TYR A 144 9.52 0.38 2.94
C TYR A 144 10.51 -0.77 3.08
N TRP A 145 10.80 -1.48 2.00
CA TRP A 145 11.88 -2.45 1.92
C TRP A 145 12.97 -1.87 1.04
N GLU A 146 14.21 -2.14 1.41
CA GLU A 146 15.37 -1.88 0.58
C GLU A 146 15.95 -3.21 0.12
N GLN A 147 16.16 -3.34 -1.19
CA GLN A 147 16.84 -4.48 -1.79
C GLN A 147 17.53 -4.05 -3.08
N ASN A 148 18.81 -4.42 -3.25
CA ASN A 148 19.59 -4.15 -4.47
C ASN A 148 19.57 -2.67 -4.91
N GLY A 149 19.73 -1.75 -3.96
CA GLY A 149 19.76 -0.30 -4.21
C GLY A 149 18.40 0.32 -4.57
N LYS A 150 17.33 -0.48 -4.57
CA LYS A 150 15.96 -0.04 -4.80
C LYS A 150 15.19 -0.05 -3.50
N VAL A 151 14.28 0.90 -3.36
CA VAL A 151 13.37 0.98 -2.23
C VAL A 151 11.94 0.88 -2.73
N GLY A 152 11.19 -0.09 -2.24
CA GLY A 152 9.77 -0.25 -2.55
C GLY A 152 8.92 -0.25 -1.30
N MET A 153 7.61 -0.15 -1.46
CA MET A 153 6.67 -0.15 -0.35
C MET A 153 5.91 -1.47 -0.27
N ASN A 154 5.75 -1.97 0.95
CA ASN A 154 4.81 -3.04 1.28
C ASN A 154 3.49 -2.43 1.74
N SER A 155 2.42 -2.82 1.05
CA SER A 155 1.05 -2.61 1.53
C SER A 155 0.37 -3.95 1.75
N GLU A 156 -0.61 -4.00 2.64
CA GLU A 156 -1.36 -5.20 2.99
C GLU A 156 -2.86 -4.94 2.87
N LEU A 157 -3.58 -5.88 2.27
CA LEU A 157 -5.04 -5.86 2.25
C LEU A 157 -5.57 -6.27 3.64
N LYS A 158 -6.37 -5.42 4.27
CA LYS A 158 -6.92 -5.68 5.61
C LYS A 158 -8.40 -5.97 5.63
N TYR A 159 -9.14 -5.43 4.67
CA TYR A 159 -10.58 -5.61 4.59
C TYR A 159 -11.07 -5.58 3.15
N VAL A 160 -12.11 -6.35 2.87
CA VAL A 160 -12.90 -6.28 1.63
C VAL A 160 -14.38 -6.23 1.96
N GLN A 161 -15.13 -5.46 1.17
CA GLN A 161 -16.58 -5.49 1.11
C GLN A 161 -16.99 -5.94 -0.29
N TYR A 162 -17.67 -7.08 -0.38
CA TYR A 162 -18.21 -7.58 -1.64
C TYR A 162 -19.36 -6.70 -2.14
N ASP A 163 -19.61 -6.73 -3.45
CA ASP A 163 -20.88 -6.26 -4.00
C ASP A 163 -21.95 -7.31 -3.67
N ILE A 164 -23.01 -6.90 -2.97
CA ILE A 164 -24.12 -7.78 -2.56
C ILE A 164 -25.25 -7.60 -3.55
#